data_AF-A0A1H2WEN2-F1
#
_entry.id   AF-A0A1H2WEN2-F1
#
_cell.length_a   1.000
_cell.length_b   1.000
_cell.length_c   1.000
_cell.angle_alpha   90.00
_cell.angle_beta   90.00
_cell.angle_gamma   90.00
#
_symmetry.space_group_name_H-M   'P 1'
#
loop_
_entity.id
_entity.type
_entity.pdbx_description
1 polymer ?
#
loop_
_entity_poly.entity_id
_entity_poly.type
_entity_poly.pdbx_seq_one_letter_code
_entity_poly.pdbx_strand_id
1 'polypeptide(L)'
;MLYKGKPKGRSKITCHGKRARSKHSEQCAKRERKPWLLATSLPATSTLAKQIVKLYRTRMQIEESFRDVKSVRFGIGFELNLTRSANRLQILLLVAMIATFVLWLLGMTARHSNRHLHYQANTIKDRHSSQLSILV
;
A
#
# COMPACT_ATOMS: atom_id res chain seq x y z
N MET A 1 -3.45 -21.03 10.20
CA MET A 1 -4.52 -21.10 9.18
C MET A 1 -3.94 -21.01 7.77
N LEU A 2 -4.53 -21.73 6.82
CA LEU A 2 -4.14 -21.71 5.40
C LEU A 2 -5.17 -20.91 4.59
N TYR A 3 -4.74 -19.86 3.89
CA TYR A 3 -5.61 -19.03 3.06
C TYR A 3 -5.14 -19.01 1.61
N LYS A 4 -6.04 -19.31 0.67
CA LYS A 4 -5.80 -19.17 -0.77
C LYS A 4 -6.80 -18.18 -1.37
N GLY A 5 -6.31 -17.05 -1.85
CA GLY A 5 -7.14 -16.04 -2.51
C GLY A 5 -7.57 -16.46 -3.92
N LYS A 6 -8.71 -15.92 -4.38
CA LYS A 6 -9.10 -16.02 -5.80
C LYS A 6 -8.10 -15.25 -6.67
N PRO A 7 -7.74 -15.75 -7.86
CA PRO A 7 -6.83 -15.05 -8.75
C PRO A 7 -7.45 -13.72 -9.21
N LYS A 8 -6.71 -12.62 -9.07
CA LYS A 8 -7.18 -11.26 -9.44
C LYS A 8 -6.98 -10.91 -10.92
N GLY A 9 -6.39 -11.80 -11.73
CA GLY A 9 -6.15 -11.57 -13.16
C GLY A 9 -5.16 -10.44 -13.51
N ARG A 10 -4.57 -9.75 -12.52
CA ARG A 10 -3.63 -8.65 -12.74
C ARG A 10 -2.30 -9.18 -13.30
N SER A 11 -1.85 -8.61 -14.40
CA SER A 11 -0.54 -8.89 -14.99
C SER A 11 0.12 -7.56 -15.37
N LYS A 12 1.45 -7.47 -15.18
CA LYS A 12 2.21 -6.33 -15.67
C LYS A 12 2.23 -6.36 -17.20
N ILE A 13 1.87 -5.25 -17.82
CA ILE A 13 1.85 -5.05 -19.27
C ILE A 13 3.05 -4.17 -19.65
N THR A 14 3.70 -4.45 -20.78
CA THR A 14 4.78 -3.61 -21.33
C THR A 14 4.19 -2.45 -22.13
N CYS A 15 4.99 -1.45 -22.51
CA CYS A 15 4.53 -0.35 -23.36
C CYS A 15 3.90 -0.82 -24.69
N HIS A 16 4.26 -2.02 -25.16
CA HIS A 16 3.73 -2.64 -26.38
C HIS A 16 2.45 -3.48 -26.14
N GLY A 17 1.78 -3.35 -25.00
CA GLY A 17 0.54 -4.06 -24.70
C GLY A 17 0.69 -5.56 -24.40
N LYS A 18 1.91 -6.11 -24.43
CA LYS A 18 2.19 -7.53 -24.18
C LYS A 18 2.46 -7.79 -22.69
N ARG A 19 2.23 -9.03 -22.23
CA ARG A 19 2.57 -9.45 -20.87
C ARG A 19 4.07 -9.35 -20.63
N ALA A 20 4.47 -8.68 -19.53
CA ALA A 20 5.86 -8.59 -19.13
C ALA A 20 6.39 -9.96 -18.64
N ARG A 21 7.42 -10.47 -19.32
CA ARG A 21 8.06 -11.79 -19.07
C ARG A 21 9.42 -11.69 -18.39
N SER A 22 9.77 -10.54 -17.82
CA SER A 22 11.03 -10.39 -17.08
C SER A 22 11.08 -11.34 -15.88
N LYS A 23 12.28 -11.79 -15.49
CA LYS A 23 12.49 -12.68 -14.33
C LYS A 23 11.78 -12.15 -13.08
N HIS A 24 11.90 -10.84 -12.82
CA HIS A 24 11.24 -10.18 -11.70
C HIS A 24 9.70 -10.25 -11.80
N SER A 25 9.12 -9.98 -12.96
CA SER A 25 7.66 -10.06 -13.19
C SER A 25 7.12 -11.47 -12.93
N GLU A 26 7.80 -12.49 -13.45
CA GLU A 26 7.38 -13.89 -13.23
C GLU A 26 7.58 -14.34 -11.78
N GLN A 27 8.64 -13.89 -11.10
CA GLN A 27 8.84 -14.18 -9.68
C GLN A 27 7.72 -13.58 -8.82
N CYS A 28 7.33 -12.33 -9.08
CA CYS A 28 6.20 -11.68 -8.41
C CYS A 28 4.89 -12.43 -8.70
N ALA A 29 4.63 -12.79 -9.95
CA ALA A 29 3.44 -13.55 -10.33
C ALA A 29 3.37 -14.93 -9.63
N LYS A 30 4.50 -15.63 -9.49
CA LYS A 30 4.59 -16.90 -8.75
C LYS A 30 4.34 -16.70 -7.25
N ARG A 31 4.87 -15.63 -6.64
CA ARG A 31 4.68 -15.31 -5.21
C ARG A 31 3.21 -15.07 -4.88
N GLU A 32 2.49 -14.31 -5.71
CA GLU A 32 1.07 -14.01 -5.54
C GLU A 32 0.15 -15.25 -5.62
N ARG A 33 0.59 -16.32 -6.30
CA ARG A 33 -0.17 -17.58 -6.43
C ARG A 33 -0.01 -18.50 -5.24
N LYS A 34 0.98 -18.27 -4.37
CA LYS A 34 1.23 -19.13 -3.21
C LYS A 34 0.17 -18.89 -2.13
N PRO A 35 -0.35 -19.95 -1.48
CA PRO A 35 -1.25 -19.77 -0.35
C PRO A 35 -0.52 -19.09 0.82
N TRP A 36 -1.24 -18.30 1.60
CA TRP A 36 -0.73 -17.67 2.80
C TRP A 36 -0.88 -18.62 3.98
N LEU A 37 0.22 -18.86 4.68
CA LEU A 37 0.21 -19.53 5.97
C LEU A 37 0.34 -18.45 7.04
N LEU A 38 -0.69 -18.30 7.86
CA LEU A 38 -0.79 -17.27 8.89
C LEU A 38 -0.95 -17.93 10.26
N ALA A 39 -0.15 -17.52 11.23
CA ALA A 39 -0.22 -17.95 12.62
C ALA A 39 -0.58 -16.76 13.51
N THR A 40 -1.52 -16.94 14.42
CA THR A 40 -1.94 -15.89 15.37
C THR A 40 -2.17 -16.48 16.75
N SER A 41 -1.85 -15.73 17.78
CA SER A 41 -2.10 -16.08 19.19
C SER A 41 -3.53 -15.79 19.67
N LEU A 42 -4.41 -15.24 18.81
CA LEU A 42 -5.78 -14.91 19.16
C LEU A 42 -6.66 -16.17 19.28
N PRO A 43 -7.66 -16.17 20.19
CA PRO A 43 -8.57 -17.30 20.39
C PRO A 43 -9.36 -17.60 19.11
N ALA A 44 -9.54 -18.89 18.81
CA ALA A 44 -10.13 -19.31 17.54
C ALA A 44 -11.65 -19.07 17.50
N THR A 45 -12.08 -18.04 16.75
CA THR A 45 -13.49 -17.75 16.46
C THR A 45 -13.77 -17.92 14.97
N SER A 46 -15.01 -18.29 14.57
CA SER A 46 -15.40 -18.50 13.16
C SER A 46 -15.11 -17.30 12.24
N THR A 47 -15.19 -16.07 12.75
CA THR A 47 -14.93 -14.83 12.00
C THR A 47 -13.46 -14.39 11.99
N LEU A 48 -12.62 -14.97 12.87
CA LEU A 48 -11.24 -14.56 13.11
C LEU A 48 -10.37 -14.75 11.87
N ALA A 49 -10.53 -15.86 11.15
CA ALA A 49 -9.77 -16.13 9.93
C ALA A 49 -9.99 -15.04 8.87
N LYS A 50 -11.22 -14.56 8.69
CA LYS A 50 -11.54 -13.49 7.75
C LYS A 50 -10.93 -12.16 8.18
N GLN A 51 -10.98 -11.85 9.48
CA GLN A 51 -10.41 -10.62 10.05
C GLN A 51 -8.89 -10.59 9.91
N ILE A 52 -8.21 -11.68 10.23
CA ILE A 52 -6.75 -11.75 10.13
C ILE A 52 -6.32 -11.71 8.66
N VAL A 53 -7.02 -12.37 7.75
CA VAL A 53 -6.73 -12.24 6.31
C VAL A 53 -6.91 -10.79 5.85
N LYS A 54 -7.93 -10.07 6.35
CA LYS A 54 -8.14 -8.65 6.07
C LYS A 54 -7.01 -7.79 6.63
N LEU A 55 -6.56 -8.07 7.85
CA LEU A 55 -5.42 -7.38 8.47
C LEU A 55 -4.12 -7.67 7.71
N TYR A 56 -3.83 -8.92 7.39
CA TYR A 56 -2.61 -9.28 6.68
C TYR A 56 -2.56 -8.69 5.26
N ARG A 57 -3.72 -8.43 4.63
CA ARG A 57 -3.78 -7.69 3.35
C ARG A 57 -3.24 -6.27 3.45
N THR A 58 -3.33 -5.61 4.60
CA THR A 58 -2.82 -4.23 4.76
C THR A 58 -1.30 -4.15 4.75
N ARG A 59 -0.59 -5.28 4.93
CA ARG A 59 0.87 -5.34 4.82
C ARG A 59 1.39 -4.72 3.52
N MET A 60 0.70 -4.93 2.40
CA MET A 60 1.11 -4.37 1.11
C MET A 60 1.03 -2.84 1.10
N GLN A 61 0.02 -2.25 1.76
CA GLN A 61 -0.12 -0.80 1.89
C GLN A 61 1.03 -0.22 2.70
N ILE A 62 1.43 -0.90 3.78
CA ILE A 62 2.56 -0.47 4.61
C ILE A 62 3.87 -0.45 3.79
N GLU A 63 4.13 -1.50 3.02
CA GLU A 63 5.32 -1.55 2.14
C GLU A 63 5.31 -0.46 1.06
N GLU A 64 4.12 -0.11 0.54
CA GLU A 64 3.92 1.00 -0.39
C GLU A 64 4.16 2.35 0.28
N SER A 65 3.58 2.61 1.46
CA SER A 65 3.81 3.83 2.23
C SER A 65 5.30 4.04 2.54
N PHE A 66 6.04 2.99 2.91
CA PHE A 66 7.49 3.10 3.10
C PHE A 66 8.26 3.41 1.82
N ARG A 67 7.78 2.92 0.68
CA ARG A 67 8.37 3.23 -0.63
C ARG A 67 8.10 4.67 -1.02
N ASP A 68 6.90 5.18 -0.76
CA ASP A 68 6.53 6.55 -1.05
C ASP A 68 7.32 7.52 -0.18
N VAL A 69 7.48 7.22 1.11
CA VAL A 69 8.36 7.98 2.02
C VAL A 69 9.78 8.12 1.48
N LYS A 70 10.31 7.08 0.85
CA LYS A 70 11.65 7.09 0.23
C LYS A 70 11.69 7.84 -1.10
N SER A 71 10.61 7.79 -1.86
CA SER A 71 10.51 8.37 -3.20
C SER A 71 10.78 9.87 -3.20
N VAL A 72 11.75 10.28 -4.03
CA VAL A 72 12.12 11.69 -4.23
C VAL A 72 11.05 12.48 -4.98
N ARG A 73 10.38 11.83 -5.95
CA ARG A 73 9.48 12.53 -6.88
C ARG A 73 8.03 12.58 -6.41
N PHE A 74 7.60 11.58 -5.64
CA PHE A 74 6.20 11.41 -5.26
C PHE A 74 5.99 11.31 -3.74
N GLY A 75 7.04 11.47 -2.94
CA GLY A 75 6.92 11.51 -1.49
C GLY A 75 7.92 12.47 -0.87
N ILE A 76 8.37 12.16 0.35
CA ILE A 76 9.14 13.12 1.16
C ILE A 76 10.64 13.13 0.86
N GLY A 77 11.10 12.35 -0.14
CA GLY A 77 12.49 12.34 -0.60
C GLY A 77 13.52 11.94 0.45
N PHE A 78 13.15 11.01 1.34
CA PHE A 78 14.05 10.58 2.42
C PHE A 78 15.40 10.06 1.90
N GLU A 79 15.44 9.45 0.71
CA GLU A 79 16.67 8.95 0.06
C GLU A 79 17.72 10.03 -0.24
N LEU A 80 17.33 11.31 -0.32
CA LEU A 80 18.28 12.41 -0.51
C LEU A 80 19.11 12.71 0.76
N ASN A 81 18.65 12.24 1.92
CA ASN A 81 19.35 12.43 3.17
C ASN A 81 20.49 11.39 3.26
N LEU A 82 21.65 11.72 2.69
CA LEU A 82 22.89 10.91 2.69
C LEU A 82 23.54 10.73 4.08
N THR A 83 22.79 10.97 5.16
CA THR A 83 23.34 10.96 6.52
C THR A 83 23.46 9.53 7.05
N ARG A 84 24.58 9.23 7.72
CA ARG A 84 24.87 7.91 8.32
C ARG A 84 24.74 7.90 9.85
N SER A 85 24.44 9.05 10.47
CA SER A 85 24.28 9.12 11.92
C SER A 85 22.87 8.77 12.35
N ALA A 86 22.74 7.85 13.30
CA ALA A 86 21.46 7.38 13.81
C ALA A 86 20.61 8.51 14.39
N ASN A 87 21.22 9.45 15.12
CA ASN A 87 20.52 10.58 15.73
C ASN A 87 19.86 11.49 14.69
N ARG A 88 20.55 11.80 13.57
CA ARG A 88 19.98 12.64 12.50
C ARG A 88 18.87 11.90 11.77
N LEU A 89 19.06 10.60 11.53
CA LEU A 89 18.05 9.75 10.90
C LEU A 89 16.76 9.70 11.74
N GLN A 90 16.88 9.59 13.07
CA GLN A 90 15.74 9.59 13.98
C GLN A 90 14.94 10.89 13.93
N ILE A 91 15.62 12.05 13.91
CA ILE A 91 14.97 13.36 13.80
C ILE A 91 14.27 13.50 12.44
N LEU A 92 14.93 13.12 11.34
CA LEU A 92 14.33 13.17 10.00
C LEU A 92 13.11 12.25 9.90
N LEU A 93 13.16 11.06 10.51
CA LEU A 93 12.04 10.12 10.54
C LEU A 93 10.86 10.67 11.36
N LEU A 94 11.15 11.39 12.45
CA LEU A 94 10.13 12.06 13.26
C LEU A 94 9.41 13.16 12.44
N VAL A 95 10.19 14.02 11.78
CA VAL A 95 9.63 15.08 10.92
C VAL A 95 8.81 14.48 9.78
N ALA A 96 9.32 13.42 9.15
CA ALA A 96 8.62 12.64 8.13
C ALA A 96 7.26 12.13 8.64
N MET A 97 7.22 11.51 9.82
CA MET A 97 5.96 11.02 10.41
C MET A 97 4.97 12.15 10.64
N ILE A 98 5.40 13.28 11.21
CA ILE A 98 4.52 14.43 11.47
C ILE A 98 3.96 14.98 10.15
N ALA A 99 4.80 15.13 9.12
CA ALA A 99 4.37 15.58 7.80
C ALA A 99 3.33 14.64 7.17
N THR A 100 3.57 13.33 7.23
CA THR A 100 2.60 12.33 6.73
C THR A 100 1.28 12.36 7.52
N PHE A 101 1.34 12.58 8.84
CA PHE A 101 0.15 12.69 9.68
C PHE A 101 -0.70 13.92 9.34
N VAL A 102 -0.06 15.07 9.09
CA VAL A 102 -0.77 16.28 8.65
C VAL A 102 -1.41 16.08 7.28
N LEU A 103 -0.70 15.44 6.34
CA LEU A 103 -1.24 15.13 5.01
C LEU A 103 -2.44 14.18 5.10
N TRP A 104 -2.38 13.19 6.00
CA TRP A 104 -3.46 12.26 6.32
C TRP A 104 -4.70 13.00 6.84
N LEU A 105 -4.54 13.91 7.80
CA LEU A 105 -5.62 14.77 8.30
C LEU A 105 -6.24 15.61 7.18
N LEU A 106 -5.41 16.21 6.32
CA LEU A 106 -5.87 17.00 5.18
C LEU A 106 -6.65 16.16 4.16
N GLY A 107 -6.22 14.91 3.92
CA GLY A 107 -6.96 13.96 3.08
C GLY A 107 -8.32 13.59 3.67
N MET A 108 -8.40 13.41 4.99
CA MET A 108 -9.67 13.13 5.67
C MET A 108 -10.64 14.30 5.63
N THR A 109 -10.16 15.54 5.86
CA THR A 109 -11.00 16.73 5.77
C THR A 109 -11.49 16.96 4.34
N ALA A 110 -10.62 16.80 3.35
CA ALA A 110 -10.99 16.89 1.93
C ALA A 110 -12.06 15.85 1.53
N ARG A 111 -12.01 14.65 2.12
CA ARG A 111 -13.02 13.60 1.93
C ARG A 111 -14.35 13.99 2.57
N HIS A 112 -14.34 14.49 3.80
CA HIS A 112 -15.53 14.93 4.51
C HIS A 112 -16.23 16.11 3.79
N SER A 113 -15.45 17.01 3.20
CA SER A 113 -15.97 18.15 2.42
C SER A 113 -16.39 17.81 0.98
N ASN A 114 -16.41 16.53 0.57
CA ASN A 114 -16.68 16.06 -0.81
C ASN A 114 -15.82 16.68 -1.93
N ARG A 115 -14.77 17.44 -1.61
CA ARG A 115 -13.85 18.05 -2.58
C ARG A 115 -12.84 17.06 -3.17
N HIS A 116 -12.79 15.83 -2.65
CA HIS A 116 -11.95 14.75 -3.18
C HIS A 116 -12.21 14.45 -4.68
N LEU A 117 -13.39 14.78 -5.20
CA LEU A 117 -13.74 14.62 -6.61
C LEU A 117 -12.97 15.56 -7.54
N HIS A 118 -12.53 16.73 -7.06
CA HIS A 118 -11.77 17.70 -7.86
C HIS A 118 -10.27 17.39 -7.93
N TYR A 119 -9.74 16.66 -6.95
CA TYR A 119 -8.33 16.24 -6.90
C TYR A 119 -8.11 14.83 -7.46
N GLN A 120 -9.17 14.18 -7.94
CA GLN A 120 -9.08 12.84 -8.49
C GLN A 120 -8.59 12.91 -9.95
N ALA A 121 -7.34 12.54 -10.19
CA ALA A 121 -6.75 12.50 -11.54
C ALA A 121 -7.30 11.36 -12.43
N ASN A 122 -8.11 10.46 -11.86
CA ASN A 122 -8.68 9.32 -12.58
C ASN A 122 -10.20 9.48 -12.73
N THR A 123 -10.67 9.57 -13.98
CA THR A 123 -12.09 9.64 -14.34
C THR A 123 -12.78 8.28 -14.15
N ILE A 124 -12.89 7.79 -12.92
CA ILE A 124 -13.67 6.58 -12.61
C ILE A 124 -14.95 7.02 -11.93
N LYS A 125 -15.99 7.26 -12.75
CA LYS A 125 -17.32 7.69 -12.30
C LYS A 125 -18.20 6.57 -11.75
N ASP A 126 -17.80 5.30 -11.91
CA ASP A 126 -18.66 4.18 -11.51
C ASP A 126 -17.85 3.06 -10.85
N ARG A 127 -17.72 3.16 -9.53
CA ARG A 127 -17.59 1.97 -8.67
C ARG A 127 -17.96 2.29 -7.23
N HIS A 128 -19.19 1.95 -6.87
CA HIS A 128 -19.53 1.57 -5.49
C HIS A 128 -18.78 0.28 -5.12
N SER A 129 -17.48 0.40 -4.86
CA SER A 129 -16.70 -0.66 -4.25
C SER A 129 -15.63 -0.01 -3.39
N SER A 130 -15.87 -0.05 -2.09
CA SER A 130 -14.95 0.13 -0.96
C SER A 130 -13.48 -0.22 -1.26
N GLN A 131 -12.77 0.67 -1.95
CA GLN A 131 -11.34 0.62 -2.26
C GLN A 131 -10.68 2.01 -2.23
N LEU A 132 -11.19 2.94 -1.42
CA LEU A 132 -10.55 4.23 -1.15
C LEU A 132 -9.80 4.15 0.19
N SER A 133 -8.75 3.33 0.20
CA SER A 133 -7.77 3.17 1.29
C SER A 133 -6.33 3.25 0.77
N ILE A 134 -6.08 3.81 -0.43
CA ILE A 134 -4.73 3.88 -1.04
C ILE A 134 -4.26 5.34 -1.18
N LEU A 135 -4.82 6.29 -0.43
CA LEU A 135 -4.32 7.67 -0.42
C LEU A 135 -4.41 8.31 0.96
N VAL A 136 -4.27 7.44 1.96
CA VAL A 136 -4.36 7.69 3.39
C VAL A 136 -3.48 6.63 4.05
#